data_AF-A0A527VXD2-F1
#
_entry.id   AF-A0A527VXD2-F1
#
_cell.length_a   1.000
_cell.length_b   1.000
_cell.length_c   1.000
_cell.angle_alpha   90.00
_cell.angle_beta   90.00
_cell.angle_gamma   90.00
#
_symmetry.space_group_name_H-M   'P 1'
#
loop_
_entity.id
_entity.type
_entity.pdbx_description
1 polymer ?
#
loop_
_entity_poly.entity_id
_entity_poly.type
_entity_poly.pdbx_seq_one_letter_code
_entity_poly.pdbx_strand_id
1 'polypeptide(L)'
;EGRITVTGGLMKVYDGAAMVADKTGSMVVPVRIEGLEKSYFSRLSSQHVRHRLFPKVKVTILEPVKLEVPPELKGRQRRAAAGSALYQVMSDLVFRTQDIDKTVLQKIIATAQERGMKELAVQDPVTGSLSYGKLLTAAAVLGEKFEHLYAGQETLGIMLPNANGSCATLLGVMSAGKVPAMINFTAGAANILSACKAAEVKTVLTSRAFVEQAKLGPVVEEIGRSVDIVWLDDLRATIRLKDKLLGLLRKT
;
A
#
# COMPACT_ATOMS: atom_id res chain seq x y z
N GLU A 1 -28.86 -10.03 8.96
CA GLU A 1 -28.67 -8.93 7.99
C GLU A 1 -27.69 -9.39 6.92
N GLY A 2 -27.92 -9.10 5.64
CA GLY A 2 -27.33 -9.87 4.54
C GLY A 2 -27.05 -9.10 3.26
N ARG A 3 -26.67 -7.81 3.37
CA ARG A 3 -26.27 -7.06 2.18
C ARG A 3 -24.89 -7.55 1.72
N ILE A 4 -24.85 -8.15 0.54
CA ILE A 4 -23.60 -8.55 -0.12
C ILE A 4 -22.77 -7.29 -0.39
N THR A 5 -21.49 -7.34 -0.04
CA THR A 5 -20.56 -6.23 -0.26
C THR A 5 -20.44 -5.88 -1.75
N VAL A 6 -20.31 -4.59 -2.05
CA VAL A 6 -20.09 -4.07 -3.40
C VAL A 6 -18.71 -3.42 -3.56
N THR A 7 -17.99 -3.22 -2.45
CA THR A 7 -16.65 -2.62 -2.42
C THR A 7 -15.57 -3.60 -1.99
N GLY A 8 -15.95 -4.75 -1.42
CA GLY A 8 -15.03 -5.75 -0.86
C GLY A 8 -14.59 -5.42 0.58
N GLY A 9 -14.96 -4.25 1.10
CA GLY A 9 -14.70 -3.85 2.49
C GLY A 9 -15.83 -4.23 3.44
N LEU A 10 -15.59 -3.97 4.74
CA LEU A 10 -16.60 -4.09 5.78
C LEU A 10 -17.71 -3.06 5.52
N MET A 11 -18.94 -3.55 5.34
CA MET A 11 -20.11 -2.72 5.14
C MET A 11 -20.62 -2.15 6.47
N LYS A 12 -21.56 -1.20 6.41
CA LYS A 12 -22.23 -0.69 7.60
C LYS A 12 -22.81 -1.86 8.41
N VAL A 13 -22.35 -1.98 9.65
CA VAL A 13 -22.97 -2.80 10.68
C VAL A 13 -24.19 -2.04 11.19
N TYR A 14 -25.38 -2.63 11.10
CA TYR A 14 -26.58 -1.96 11.58
C TYR A 14 -26.77 -2.25 13.06
N ASP A 15 -27.16 -1.21 13.80
CA ASP A 15 -27.38 -1.29 15.24
C ASP A 15 -28.50 -2.27 15.63
N GLY A 16 -29.36 -2.68 14.68
CA GLY A 16 -30.45 -3.62 14.91
C GLY A 16 -29.94 -4.98 15.39
N ALA A 17 -28.97 -5.57 14.68
CA ALA A 17 -28.34 -6.83 15.08
C ALA A 17 -27.63 -6.70 16.43
N ALA A 18 -26.93 -5.58 16.67
CA ALA A 18 -26.26 -5.31 17.93
C ALA A 18 -27.24 -5.23 19.11
N MET A 19 -28.39 -4.58 18.91
CA MET A 19 -29.43 -4.46 19.94
C MET A 19 -30.07 -5.80 20.29
N VAL A 20 -30.23 -6.71 19.34
CA VAL A 20 -30.75 -8.06 19.62
C VAL A 20 -29.75 -8.84 20.46
N ALA A 21 -28.46 -8.81 20.12
CA ALA A 21 -27.41 -9.45 20.89
C ALA A 21 -27.29 -8.87 22.32
N ASP A 22 -27.31 -7.54 22.46
CA ASP A 22 -27.28 -6.85 23.77
C ASP A 22 -28.50 -7.20 24.64
N LYS A 23 -29.72 -7.14 24.09
CA LYS A 23 -30.95 -7.42 24.85
C LYS A 23 -31.09 -8.88 25.28
N THR A 24 -30.62 -9.81 24.45
CA THR A 24 -30.72 -11.25 24.75
C THR A 24 -29.56 -11.75 25.60
N GLY A 25 -28.47 -10.96 25.72
CA GLY A 25 -27.23 -11.39 26.37
C GLY A 25 -26.50 -12.49 25.60
N SER A 26 -26.85 -12.70 24.32
CA SER A 26 -26.29 -13.76 23.49
C SER A 26 -24.84 -13.49 23.11
N MET A 27 -24.07 -14.57 22.90
CA MET A 27 -22.72 -14.48 22.34
C MET A 27 -22.79 -14.19 20.83
N VAL A 28 -21.88 -13.35 20.34
CA VAL A 28 -21.69 -13.07 18.92
C VAL A 28 -20.49 -13.86 18.42
N VAL A 29 -20.67 -14.69 17.40
CA VAL A 29 -19.58 -15.47 16.79
C VAL A 29 -19.11 -14.76 15.51
N PRO A 30 -17.91 -14.18 15.47
CA PRO A 30 -17.40 -13.49 14.28
C PRO A 30 -16.95 -14.52 13.23
N VAL A 31 -17.48 -14.40 12.01
CA VAL A 31 -17.16 -15.31 10.90
C VAL A 31 -16.77 -14.50 9.66
N ARG A 32 -15.59 -14.79 9.11
CA ARG A 32 -15.12 -14.24 7.82
C ARG A 32 -15.12 -15.33 6.76
N ILE A 33 -15.74 -15.03 5.62
CA ILE A 33 -15.75 -15.88 4.44
C ILE A 33 -15.00 -15.17 3.33
N GLU A 34 -13.95 -15.81 2.80
CA GLU A 34 -13.10 -15.31 1.73
C GLU A 34 -13.18 -16.23 0.51
N GLY A 35 -12.92 -15.70 -0.68
CA GLY A 35 -12.96 -16.40 -1.96
C GLY A 35 -14.25 -16.24 -2.74
N LEU A 36 -15.42 -16.24 -2.07
CA LEU A 36 -16.71 -16.11 -2.74
C LEU A 36 -16.87 -14.77 -3.47
N GLU A 37 -16.19 -13.73 -3.01
CA GLU A 37 -16.15 -12.42 -3.66
C GLU A 37 -15.56 -12.47 -5.09
N LYS A 38 -14.80 -13.53 -5.42
CA LYS A 38 -14.20 -13.77 -6.75
C LYS A 38 -15.09 -14.61 -7.65
N SER A 39 -16.26 -15.06 -7.18
CA SER A 39 -17.22 -15.77 -8.01
C SER A 39 -17.88 -14.81 -9.01
N TYR A 40 -18.37 -15.32 -10.14
CA TYR A 40 -19.20 -14.54 -11.07
C TYR A 40 -20.57 -14.15 -10.49
N PHE A 41 -21.00 -14.80 -9.40
CA PHE A 41 -22.21 -14.42 -8.65
C PHE A 41 -21.98 -13.29 -7.63
N SER A 42 -20.73 -12.81 -7.51
CA SER A 42 -20.39 -11.67 -6.66
C SER A 42 -20.92 -10.36 -7.24
N ARG A 43 -21.20 -9.39 -6.37
CA ARG A 43 -21.55 -8.02 -6.77
C ARG A 43 -20.34 -7.12 -7.01
N LEU A 44 -19.13 -7.65 -6.79
CA LEU A 44 -17.90 -6.92 -7.09
C LEU A 44 -17.65 -6.89 -8.59
N SER A 45 -17.21 -5.74 -9.10
CA SER A 45 -16.79 -5.60 -10.50
C SER A 45 -15.37 -6.13 -10.73
N SER A 46 -15.01 -6.31 -12.01
CA SER A 46 -13.66 -6.67 -12.44
C SER A 46 -12.57 -5.69 -11.99
N GLN A 47 -12.94 -4.44 -11.67
CA GLN A 47 -12.01 -3.45 -11.11
C GLN A 47 -11.61 -3.77 -9.66
N HIS A 48 -12.48 -4.45 -8.92
CA HIS A 48 -12.25 -4.81 -7.53
C HIS A 48 -11.54 -6.16 -7.41
N VAL A 49 -11.95 -7.15 -8.21
CA VAL A 49 -11.46 -8.52 -8.13
C VAL A 49 -11.41 -9.17 -9.50
N ARG A 50 -10.52 -10.14 -9.66
CA ARG A 50 -10.52 -11.01 -10.84
C ARG A 50 -11.44 -12.20 -10.61
N HIS A 51 -12.52 -12.28 -11.37
CA HIS A 51 -13.45 -13.40 -11.27
C HIS A 51 -12.83 -14.72 -11.71
N ARG A 52 -13.24 -15.82 -11.07
CA ARG A 52 -12.78 -17.19 -11.34
C ARG A 52 -13.94 -18.17 -11.22
N LEU A 53 -13.92 -19.22 -12.03
CA LEU A 53 -14.81 -20.37 -11.84
C LEU A 53 -14.27 -21.16 -10.63
N PHE A 54 -15.15 -21.46 -9.67
CA PHE A 54 -14.84 -22.21 -8.45
C PHE A 54 -13.67 -21.62 -7.63
N PRO A 55 -13.79 -20.38 -7.12
CA PRO A 55 -12.74 -19.81 -6.27
C PRO A 55 -12.55 -20.63 -4.98
N LYS A 56 -11.32 -20.74 -4.51
CA LYS A 56 -11.03 -21.35 -3.21
C LYS A 56 -11.71 -20.55 -2.11
N VAL A 57 -12.62 -21.19 -1.38
CA VAL A 57 -13.35 -20.57 -0.26
C VAL A 57 -12.62 -20.88 1.05
N LYS A 58 -12.36 -19.85 1.87
CA LYS A 58 -11.83 -20.00 3.22
C LYS A 58 -12.85 -19.41 4.20
N VAL A 59 -13.25 -20.21 5.19
CA VAL A 59 -14.12 -19.77 6.28
C VAL A 59 -13.29 -19.73 7.55
N THR A 60 -13.18 -18.56 8.16
CA THR A 60 -12.47 -18.37 9.43
C THR A 60 -13.49 -17.98 10.49
N ILE A 61 -13.53 -18.74 11.58
CA ILE A 61 -14.45 -18.55 12.70
C ILE A 61 -13.59 -18.18 13.91
N LEU A 62 -13.87 -17.02 14.51
CA LEU A 62 -13.20 -16.58 15.73
C LEU A 62 -14.00 -16.99 16.97
N GLU A 63 -13.38 -16.84 18.13
CA GLU A 63 -14.00 -17.09 19.42
C GLU A 63 -15.28 -16.25 19.61
N PRO A 64 -16.32 -16.80 20.28
CA PRO A 64 -17.52 -16.05 20.61
C PRO A 64 -17.21 -14.88 21.55
N VAL A 65 -17.73 -13.70 21.25
CA VAL A 65 -17.56 -12.47 22.03
C VAL A 65 -18.91 -11.99 22.55
N LYS A 66 -18.98 -11.57 23.81
CA LYS A 66 -20.16 -10.92 24.36
C LYS A 66 -20.08 -9.41 24.11
N LEU A 67 -21.17 -8.80 23.65
CA LEU A 67 -21.21 -7.34 23.51
C LEU A 67 -21.33 -6.70 24.89
N GLU A 68 -20.30 -5.98 25.30
CA GLU A 68 -20.32 -5.20 26.54
C GLU A 68 -20.85 -3.79 26.25
N VAL A 69 -22.00 -3.47 26.83
CA VAL A 69 -22.61 -2.14 26.73
C VAL A 69 -22.89 -1.65 28.14
N PRO A 70 -22.37 -0.46 28.52
CA PRO A 70 -22.56 0.08 29.87
C PRO A 70 -24.05 0.07 30.28
N PRO A 71 -24.39 -0.45 31.48
CA PRO A 71 -25.79 -0.62 31.91
C PRO A 71 -26.54 0.70 32.08
N GLU A 72 -25.79 1.77 32.32
CA GLU A 72 -26.27 3.14 32.49
C GLU A 72 -26.78 3.79 31.20
N LEU A 73 -26.36 3.30 30.03
CA LEU A 73 -26.84 3.81 28.74
C LEU A 73 -28.24 3.26 28.42
N LYS A 74 -29.14 4.17 28.01
CA LYS A 74 -30.53 3.87 27.65
C LYS A 74 -30.90 4.40 26.26
N GLY A 75 -31.98 3.86 25.70
CA GLY A 75 -32.60 4.34 24.46
C GLY A 75 -31.64 4.43 23.27
N ARG A 76 -31.58 5.61 22.63
CA ARG A 76 -30.75 5.86 21.45
C ARG A 76 -29.25 5.73 21.73
N GLN A 77 -28.80 6.14 22.91
CA GLN A 77 -27.39 6.07 23.30
C GLN A 77 -26.94 4.62 23.47
N ARG A 78 -27.77 3.78 24.11
CA ARG A 78 -27.50 2.34 24.22
C ARG A 78 -27.39 1.67 22.85
N ARG A 79 -28.28 2.03 21.92
CA ARG A 79 -28.25 1.54 20.54
C ARG A 79 -26.96 1.91 19.82
N ALA A 80 -26.52 3.15 19.93
CA ALA A 80 -25.26 3.59 19.34
C ALA A 80 -24.05 2.86 19.95
N ALA A 81 -24.02 2.69 21.27
CA ALA A 81 -22.94 1.97 21.96
C ALA A 81 -22.89 0.49 21.57
N ALA A 82 -24.04 -0.19 21.52
CA ALA A 82 -24.13 -1.57 21.04
C ALA A 82 -23.65 -1.68 19.58
N GLY A 83 -24.09 -0.76 18.71
CA GLY A 83 -23.65 -0.69 17.31
C GLY A 83 -22.13 -0.53 17.18
N SER A 84 -21.53 0.37 17.98
CA SER A 84 -20.08 0.58 18.03
C SER A 84 -19.32 -0.65 18.53
N ALA A 85 -19.84 -1.32 19.57
CA ALA A 85 -19.23 -2.55 20.10
C ALA A 85 -19.23 -3.67 19.05
N LEU A 86 -20.35 -3.85 18.33
CA LEU A 86 -20.42 -4.82 17.24
C LEU A 86 -19.51 -4.42 16.06
N TYR A 87 -19.43 -3.13 15.73
CA TYR A 87 -18.51 -2.64 14.71
C TYR A 87 -17.04 -2.93 15.05
N GLN A 88 -16.67 -2.78 16.33
CA GLN A 88 -15.33 -3.10 16.81
C GLN A 88 -15.03 -4.60 16.66
N VAL A 89 -15.96 -5.48 17.06
CA VAL A 89 -15.82 -6.94 16.87
C VAL A 89 -15.65 -7.29 15.40
N MET A 90 -16.42 -6.68 14.49
CA MET A 90 -16.30 -6.92 13.05
C MET A 90 -15.01 -6.35 12.45
N SER A 91 -14.51 -5.23 12.96
CA SER A 91 -13.24 -4.63 12.52
C SER A 91 -12.05 -5.48 12.97
N ASP A 92 -12.09 -5.96 14.22
CA ASP A 92 -11.09 -6.88 14.76
C ASP A 92 -11.07 -8.21 14.00
N LEU A 93 -12.25 -8.74 13.63
CA LEU A 93 -12.36 -9.90 12.75
C LEU A 93 -11.60 -9.68 11.44
N VAL A 94 -11.79 -8.54 10.76
CA VAL A 94 -11.08 -8.23 9.51
C VAL A 94 -9.57 -8.12 9.74
N PHE A 95 -9.14 -7.48 10.82
CA PHE A 95 -7.73 -7.32 11.14
C PHE A 95 -7.04 -8.65 11.43
N ARG A 96 -7.56 -9.45 12.38
CA ARG A 96 -6.97 -10.71 12.84
C ARG A 96 -6.91 -11.80 11.78
N THR A 97 -7.78 -11.71 10.78
CA THR A 97 -7.83 -12.68 9.68
C THR A 97 -7.05 -12.22 8.45
N GLN A 98 -6.49 -11.01 8.48
CA GLN A 98 -5.65 -10.50 7.40
C GLN A 98 -4.23 -11.04 7.53
N ASP A 99 -3.63 -11.34 6.38
CA ASP A 99 -2.22 -11.72 6.26
C ASP A 99 -1.32 -10.47 6.45
N ILE A 100 -0.84 -10.29 7.68
CA ILE A 100 0.00 -9.17 8.11
C ILE A 100 1.50 -9.50 8.07
N ASP A 101 1.87 -10.76 7.83
CA ASP A 101 3.26 -11.25 7.82
C ASP A 101 3.98 -10.97 6.49
N LYS A 102 3.43 -10.09 5.66
CA LYS A 102 3.96 -9.74 4.35
C LYS A 102 4.36 -8.27 4.28
N THR A 103 5.51 -8.01 3.65
CA THR A 103 5.92 -6.65 3.33
C THR A 103 4.95 -6.02 2.32
N VAL A 104 4.94 -4.68 2.27
CA VAL A 104 4.14 -3.93 1.29
C VAL A 104 4.43 -4.40 -0.14
N LEU A 105 5.70 -4.61 -0.48
CA LEU A 105 6.11 -5.09 -1.80
C LEU A 105 5.58 -6.50 -2.08
N GLN A 106 5.71 -7.43 -1.13
CA GLN A 106 5.18 -8.79 -1.26
C GLN A 106 3.66 -8.77 -1.47
N LYS A 107 2.94 -7.87 -0.78
CA LYS A 107 1.49 -7.75 -0.97
C LYS A 107 1.14 -7.20 -2.35
N ILE A 108 1.88 -6.22 -2.86
CA ILE A 108 1.67 -5.69 -4.22
C ILE A 108 1.93 -6.77 -5.27
N ILE A 109 3.00 -7.57 -5.12
CA ILE A 109 3.31 -8.69 -6.02
C ILE A 109 2.18 -9.73 -5.99
N ALA A 110 1.71 -10.12 -4.81
CA ALA A 110 0.59 -11.06 -4.66
C ALA A 110 -0.69 -10.52 -5.32
N THR A 111 -1.00 -9.24 -5.13
CA THR A 111 -2.13 -8.57 -5.79
C THR A 111 -1.96 -8.52 -7.30
N ALA A 112 -0.75 -8.26 -7.82
CA ALA A 112 -0.44 -8.27 -9.24
C ALA A 112 -0.62 -9.66 -9.87
N GLN A 113 -0.20 -10.72 -9.19
CA GLN A 113 -0.41 -12.10 -9.63
C GLN A 113 -1.91 -12.46 -9.60
N GLU A 114 -2.64 -11.99 -8.61
CA GLU A 114 -4.06 -12.24 -8.46
C GLU A 114 -4.92 -11.54 -9.52
N ARG A 115 -4.71 -10.22 -9.69
CA ARG A 115 -5.45 -9.36 -10.62
C ARG A 115 -4.98 -9.54 -12.06
N GLY A 116 -3.67 -9.72 -12.26
CA GLY A 116 -3.04 -9.90 -13.56
C GLY A 116 -2.01 -8.82 -13.84
N MET A 117 -0.85 -9.23 -14.36
CA MET A 117 0.29 -8.35 -14.64
C MET A 117 0.03 -7.27 -15.70
N LYS A 118 -1.04 -7.42 -16.50
CA LYS A 118 -1.43 -6.47 -17.54
C LYS A 118 -2.40 -5.40 -17.02
N GLU A 119 -2.99 -5.60 -15.84
CA GLU A 119 -3.91 -4.65 -15.23
C GLU A 119 -3.21 -3.34 -14.86
N LEU A 120 -3.95 -2.24 -14.94
CA LEU A 120 -3.50 -0.91 -14.58
C LEU A 120 -3.12 -0.86 -13.09
N ALA A 121 -1.92 -0.39 -12.78
CA ALA A 121 -1.45 -0.21 -11.40
C ALA A 121 -1.41 1.27 -11.02
N VAL A 122 -0.76 2.10 -11.83
CA VAL A 122 -0.63 3.55 -11.60
C VAL A 122 -0.77 4.30 -12.91
N GLN A 123 -1.25 5.54 -12.83
CA GLN A 123 -1.40 6.44 -13.97
C GLN A 123 -1.03 7.86 -13.55
N ASP A 124 -0.33 8.58 -14.43
CA ASP A 124 -0.09 10.00 -14.29
C ASP A 124 -0.28 10.74 -15.64
N PRO A 125 -0.54 12.06 -15.63
CA PRO A 125 -0.81 12.81 -16.86
C PRO A 125 0.36 12.93 -17.84
N VAL A 126 1.60 12.75 -17.37
CA VAL A 126 2.83 12.98 -18.13
C VAL A 126 3.34 11.70 -18.79
N THR A 127 3.42 10.61 -18.02
CA THR A 127 3.97 9.33 -18.49
C THR A 127 2.89 8.31 -18.84
N GLY A 128 1.61 8.65 -18.59
CA GLY A 128 0.46 7.82 -18.92
C GLY A 128 0.27 6.68 -17.91
N SER A 129 -0.05 5.50 -18.43
CA SER A 129 -0.45 4.34 -17.63
C SER A 129 0.66 3.29 -17.49
N LEU A 130 0.91 2.82 -16.27
CA LEU A 130 1.74 1.65 -16.01
C LEU A 130 0.89 0.49 -15.50
N SER A 131 1.05 -0.67 -16.13
CA SER A 131 0.50 -1.92 -15.62
C SER A 131 1.33 -2.44 -14.44
N TYR A 132 0.77 -3.35 -13.64
CA TYR A 132 1.50 -4.02 -12.55
C TYR A 132 2.81 -4.62 -13.02
N GLY A 133 2.80 -5.34 -14.14
CA GLY A 133 3.99 -5.98 -14.69
C GLY A 133 5.07 -4.97 -15.08
N LYS A 134 4.69 -3.81 -15.66
CA LYS A 134 5.65 -2.76 -16.00
C LYS A 134 6.20 -2.08 -14.75
N LEU A 135 5.34 -1.77 -13.78
CA LEU A 135 5.74 -1.14 -12.52
C LEU A 135 6.70 -2.04 -11.72
N LEU A 136 6.34 -3.31 -11.53
CA LEU A 136 7.18 -4.27 -10.79
C LEU A 136 8.49 -4.59 -11.52
N THR A 137 8.48 -4.63 -12.85
CA THR A 137 9.72 -4.76 -13.63
C THR A 137 10.63 -3.54 -13.41
N ALA A 138 10.08 -2.33 -13.47
CA ALA A 138 10.85 -1.11 -13.22
C ALA A 138 11.41 -1.08 -11.78
N ALA A 139 10.61 -1.46 -10.79
CA ALA A 139 11.03 -1.58 -9.40
C ALA A 139 12.14 -2.62 -9.22
N ALA A 140 12.05 -3.79 -9.86
CA ALA A 140 13.07 -4.82 -9.78
C ALA A 140 14.42 -4.37 -10.40
N VAL A 141 14.37 -3.71 -11.56
CA VAL A 141 15.57 -3.17 -12.23
C VAL A 141 16.23 -2.08 -11.39
N LEU A 142 15.44 -1.16 -10.85
CA LEU A 142 15.95 -0.10 -9.98
C LEU A 142 16.50 -0.67 -8.67
N GLY A 143 15.80 -1.65 -8.09
CA GLY A 143 16.23 -2.31 -6.86
C GLY A 143 17.60 -2.96 -6.97
N GLU A 144 17.85 -3.72 -8.04
CA GLU A 144 19.17 -4.31 -8.29
C GLU A 144 20.27 -3.24 -8.38
N LYS A 145 20.00 -2.12 -9.05
CA LYS A 145 20.96 -1.01 -9.11
C LYS A 145 21.19 -0.38 -7.74
N PHE A 146 20.13 -0.15 -6.97
CA PHE A 146 20.23 0.46 -5.64
C PHE A 146 20.93 -0.44 -4.63
N GLU A 147 20.69 -1.75 -4.70
CA GLU A 147 21.36 -2.75 -3.89
C GLU A 147 22.88 -2.70 -4.11
N HIS A 148 23.32 -2.70 -5.37
CA HIS A 148 24.74 -2.67 -5.70
C HIS A 148 25.41 -1.31 -5.47
N LEU A 149 24.79 -0.21 -5.93
CA LEU A 149 25.40 1.12 -5.87
C LEU A 149 25.43 1.67 -4.43
N TYR A 150 24.46 1.29 -3.60
CA TYR A 150 24.30 1.84 -2.25
C TYR A 150 24.32 0.74 -1.19
N ALA A 151 25.09 -0.33 -1.38
CA ALA A 151 25.16 -1.48 -0.48
C ALA A 151 25.40 -1.09 0.99
N GLY A 152 26.23 -0.07 1.24
CA GLY A 152 26.53 0.45 2.59
C GLY A 152 25.55 1.50 3.15
N GLN A 153 24.39 1.70 2.51
CA GLN A 153 23.37 2.64 2.96
C GLN A 153 22.06 1.92 3.27
N GLU A 154 21.52 2.16 4.47
CA GLU A 154 20.21 1.64 4.88
C GLU A 154 19.05 2.50 4.34
N THR A 155 19.21 3.82 4.35
CA THR A 155 18.17 4.78 3.95
C THR A 155 18.54 5.51 2.67
N LEU A 156 17.60 5.61 1.73
CA LEU A 156 17.74 6.45 0.53
C LEU A 156 16.66 7.52 0.50
N GLY A 157 17.09 8.77 0.31
CA GLY A 157 16.19 9.91 0.13
C GLY A 157 15.52 9.87 -1.24
N ILE A 158 14.23 10.16 -1.30
CA ILE A 158 13.47 10.27 -2.55
C ILE A 158 12.86 11.66 -2.62
N MET A 159 13.35 12.45 -3.56
CA MET A 159 12.86 13.80 -3.84
C MET A 159 12.32 13.85 -5.27
N LEU A 160 11.07 13.41 -5.44
CA LEU A 160 10.40 13.28 -6.74
C LEU A 160 8.95 13.78 -6.65
N PRO A 161 8.31 14.13 -7.78
CA PRO A 161 6.92 14.59 -7.79
C PRO A 161 5.93 13.43 -7.61
N ASN A 162 4.63 13.71 -7.56
CA ASN A 162 3.60 12.67 -7.62
C ASN A 162 3.46 12.14 -9.06
N ALA A 163 4.33 11.21 -9.45
CA ALA A 163 4.38 10.63 -10.79
C ALA A 163 4.68 9.13 -10.74
N ASN A 164 4.44 8.42 -11.85
CA ASN A 164 4.69 6.98 -11.95
C ASN A 164 6.15 6.60 -11.62
N GLY A 165 7.12 7.44 -12.01
CA GLY A 165 8.55 7.23 -11.72
C GLY A 165 8.85 7.21 -10.22
N SER A 166 8.09 7.96 -9.42
CA SER A 166 8.22 8.00 -7.96
C SER A 166 7.73 6.71 -7.32
N CYS A 167 6.61 6.17 -7.81
CA CYS A 167 6.12 4.85 -7.39
C CYS A 167 7.13 3.75 -7.72
N ALA A 168 7.70 3.76 -8.94
CA ALA A 168 8.72 2.78 -9.34
C ALA A 168 10.00 2.89 -8.49
N THR A 169 10.43 4.12 -8.19
CA THR A 169 11.61 4.39 -7.35
C THR A 169 11.38 3.95 -5.91
N LEU A 170 10.23 4.30 -5.32
CA LEU A 170 9.84 3.89 -3.97
C LEU A 170 9.88 2.37 -3.83
N LEU A 171 9.23 1.65 -4.76
CA LEU A 171 9.23 0.19 -4.75
C LEU A 171 10.60 -0.40 -5.04
N GLY A 172 11.43 0.26 -5.86
CA GLY A 172 12.82 -0.14 -6.11
C GLY A 172 13.71 0.00 -4.88
N VAL A 173 13.56 1.07 -4.12
CA VAL A 173 14.29 1.24 -2.84
C VAL A 173 13.88 0.16 -1.85
N MET A 174 12.57 -0.10 -1.72
CA MET A 174 12.07 -1.19 -0.88
C MET A 174 12.55 -2.57 -1.33
N SER A 175 12.59 -2.84 -2.64
CA SER A 175 13.05 -4.14 -3.17
C SER A 175 14.54 -4.36 -2.97
N ALA A 176 15.34 -3.29 -2.91
CA ALA A 176 16.77 -3.33 -2.56
C ALA A 176 17.03 -3.55 -1.06
N GLY A 177 15.99 -3.77 -0.25
CA GLY A 177 16.11 -3.92 1.20
C GLY A 177 16.45 -2.61 1.94
N LYS A 178 16.15 -1.45 1.32
CA LYS A 178 16.46 -0.13 1.86
C LYS A 178 15.20 0.60 2.32
N VAL A 179 15.36 1.54 3.25
CA VAL A 179 14.28 2.38 3.75
C VAL A 179 14.15 3.62 2.85
N PRO A 180 13.00 3.82 2.17
CA PRO A 180 12.76 5.03 1.40
C PRO A 180 12.37 6.21 2.32
N ALA A 181 13.19 7.25 2.32
CA ALA A 181 12.90 8.51 3.02
C ALA A 181 12.31 9.53 2.02
N MET A 182 10.99 9.73 2.06
CA MET A 182 10.32 10.71 1.20
C MET A 182 10.66 12.14 1.64
N ILE A 183 11.26 12.93 0.75
CA ILE A 183 11.69 14.30 1.05
C ILE A 183 10.62 15.30 0.63
N ASN A 184 10.17 16.11 1.59
CA ASN A 184 9.33 17.26 1.30
C ASN A 184 10.16 18.40 0.68
N PHE A 185 10.20 18.45 -0.65
CA PHE A 185 10.92 19.45 -1.42
C PHE A 185 10.46 20.91 -1.19
N THR A 186 9.29 21.12 -0.56
CA THR A 186 8.79 22.47 -0.21
C THR A 186 9.31 22.99 1.13
N ALA A 187 9.98 22.16 1.93
CA ALA A 187 10.42 22.53 3.27
C ALA A 187 11.62 23.51 3.29
N GLY A 188 12.30 23.72 2.16
CA GLY A 188 13.52 24.51 2.06
C GLY A 188 14.78 23.72 2.48
N ALA A 189 15.95 24.15 2.00
CA ALA A 189 17.20 23.39 2.09
C ALA A 189 17.61 23.04 3.54
N ALA A 190 17.50 24.00 4.48
CA ALA A 190 17.88 23.77 5.87
C ALA A 190 17.04 22.66 6.55
N ASN A 191 15.72 22.65 6.29
CA ASN A 191 14.83 21.63 6.83
C ASN A 191 15.06 20.27 6.15
N ILE A 192 15.34 20.26 4.85
CA ILE A 192 15.69 19.04 4.13
C ILE A 192 16.99 18.45 4.68
N LEU A 193 18.02 19.26 4.91
CA LEU A 193 19.28 18.81 5.50
C LEU A 193 19.10 18.28 6.93
N SER A 194 18.30 18.98 7.73
CA SER A 194 17.94 18.52 9.08
C SER A 194 17.25 17.16 9.04
N ALA A 195 16.28 16.97 8.14
CA ALA A 195 15.59 15.70 7.95
C ALA A 195 16.53 14.60 7.43
N CYS A 196 17.42 14.92 6.49
CA CYS A 196 18.42 13.97 5.99
C CYS A 196 19.36 13.51 7.10
N LYS A 197 19.80 14.43 7.97
CA LYS A 197 20.63 14.10 9.13
C LYS A 197 19.88 13.20 10.12
N ALA A 198 18.62 13.52 10.43
CA ALA A 198 17.81 12.75 11.36
C ALA A 198 17.46 11.34 10.84
N ALA A 199 17.30 11.19 9.52
CA ALA A 199 16.99 9.92 8.86
C ALA A 199 18.24 9.19 8.31
N GLU A 200 19.44 9.68 8.63
CA GLU A 200 20.72 9.16 8.16
C GLU A 200 20.84 9.00 6.64
N VAL A 201 20.17 9.90 5.90
CA VAL A 201 20.19 9.93 4.43
C VAL A 201 21.50 10.54 3.94
N LYS A 202 22.30 9.74 3.26
CA LYS A 202 23.54 10.19 2.58
C LYS A 202 23.33 10.46 1.10
N THR A 203 22.32 9.83 0.49
CA THR A 203 22.03 9.93 -0.93
C THR A 203 20.56 10.28 -1.19
N VAL A 204 20.33 11.26 -2.06
CA VAL A 204 19.00 11.71 -2.49
C VAL A 204 18.80 11.45 -3.97
N LEU A 205 17.79 10.63 -4.28
CA LEU A 205 17.33 10.31 -5.62
C LEU A 205 16.36 11.39 -6.12
N THR A 206 16.65 11.98 -7.29
CA THR A 206 15.79 13.00 -7.94
C THR A 206 15.87 12.91 -9.47
N SER A 207 15.10 13.73 -10.19
CA SER A 207 15.18 13.86 -11.66
C SER A 207 15.39 15.30 -12.10
N ARG A 208 16.12 15.49 -13.19
CA ARG A 208 16.42 16.83 -13.73
C ARG A 208 15.16 17.54 -14.17
N ALA A 209 14.27 16.82 -14.86
CA ALA A 209 12.99 17.33 -15.31
C ALA A 209 12.15 17.86 -14.14
N PHE A 210 12.14 17.17 -13.00
CA PHE A 210 11.41 17.64 -11.82
C PHE A 210 12.05 18.88 -11.21
N VAL A 211 13.37 18.88 -11.03
CA VAL A 211 14.10 20.00 -10.44
C VAL A 211 13.92 21.27 -11.27
N GLU A 212 13.97 21.16 -12.59
CA GLU A 212 13.73 22.27 -13.52
C GLU A 212 12.28 22.76 -13.44
N GLN A 213 11.30 21.86 -13.56
CA GLN A 213 9.88 22.20 -13.54
C GLN A 213 9.45 22.84 -12.23
N ALA A 214 9.97 22.37 -11.09
CA ALA A 214 9.67 22.87 -9.76
C ALA A 214 10.60 24.01 -9.31
N LYS A 215 11.54 24.46 -10.17
CA LYS A 215 12.53 25.52 -9.87
C LYS A 215 13.33 25.25 -8.59
N LEU A 216 13.70 24.00 -8.37
CA LEU A 216 14.39 23.54 -7.17
C LEU A 216 15.93 23.63 -7.27
N GLY A 217 16.48 24.20 -8.34
CA GLY A 217 17.93 24.30 -8.57
C GLY A 217 18.71 24.79 -7.35
N PRO A 218 18.39 25.96 -6.76
CA PRO A 218 19.08 26.46 -5.57
C PRO A 218 18.98 25.53 -4.36
N VAL A 219 17.83 24.86 -4.18
CA VAL A 219 17.65 23.89 -3.08
C VAL A 219 18.54 22.68 -3.29
N VAL A 220 18.58 22.13 -4.50
CA VAL A 220 19.40 20.96 -4.85
C VAL A 220 20.90 21.27 -4.70
N GLU A 221 21.33 22.45 -5.14
CA GLU A 221 22.72 22.91 -4.98
C GLU A 221 23.12 23.02 -3.51
N GLU A 222 22.24 23.58 -2.67
CA GLU A 222 22.51 23.75 -1.24
C GLU A 222 22.59 22.40 -0.52
N ILE A 223 21.61 21.51 -0.73
CA ILE A 223 21.62 20.19 -0.09
C ILE A 223 22.76 19.31 -0.63
N GLY A 224 23.12 19.46 -1.91
CA GLY A 224 24.19 18.73 -2.59
C GLY A 224 25.59 18.96 -2.00
N ARG A 225 25.74 19.95 -1.12
CA ARG A 225 26.97 20.16 -0.33
C ARG A 225 27.15 19.14 0.79
N SER A 226 26.08 18.49 1.24
CA SER A 226 26.07 17.58 2.39
C SER A 226 25.59 16.17 2.07
N VAL A 227 24.77 16.01 1.01
CA VAL A 227 24.26 14.71 0.56
C VAL A 227 24.53 14.51 -0.93
N ASP A 228 24.74 13.27 -1.34
CA ASP A 228 24.96 12.92 -2.73
C ASP A 228 23.65 13.02 -3.53
N ILE A 229 23.65 13.85 -4.58
CA ILE A 229 22.51 13.98 -5.48
C ILE A 229 22.66 13.00 -6.64
N VAL A 230 21.69 12.09 -6.74
CA VAL A 230 21.66 11.06 -7.77
C VAL A 230 20.50 11.34 -8.72
N TRP A 231 20.84 11.50 -9.99
CA TRP A 231 19.89 11.72 -11.05
C TRP A 231 19.38 10.37 -11.59
N LEU A 232 18.09 10.11 -11.40
CA LEU A 232 17.44 8.91 -11.93
C LEU A 232 17.50 8.84 -13.47
N ASP A 233 17.60 9.98 -14.14
CA ASP A 233 17.77 10.07 -15.59
C ASP A 233 19.07 9.39 -16.04
N ASP A 234 20.16 9.59 -15.30
CA ASP A 234 21.47 8.98 -15.59
C ASP A 234 21.45 7.49 -15.28
N LEU A 235 20.87 7.11 -14.14
CA LEU A 235 20.69 5.70 -13.79
C LEU A 235 19.88 4.98 -14.86
N ARG A 236 18.82 5.61 -15.36
CA ARG A 236 18.00 5.07 -16.46
C ARG A 236 18.79 4.87 -17.74
N ALA A 237 19.72 5.78 -18.07
CA ALA A 237 20.61 5.62 -19.22
C ALA A 237 21.55 4.41 -19.09
N THR A 238 21.87 3.98 -17.86
CA THR A 238 22.66 2.76 -17.63
C THR A 238 21.87 1.45 -17.77
N ILE A 239 20.54 1.50 -17.88
CA ILE A 239 19.68 0.32 -17.93
C ILE A 239 19.73 -0.30 -19.33
N ARG A 240 20.30 -1.51 -19.42
CA ARG A 240 20.42 -2.28 -20.66
C ARG A 240 19.25 -3.26 -20.83
N LEU A 241 19.12 -3.83 -22.03
CA LEU A 241 18.12 -4.86 -22.34
C LEU A 241 18.22 -6.07 -21.40
N LYS A 242 19.44 -6.50 -21.06
CA LYS A 242 19.67 -7.60 -20.10
C LYS A 242 19.06 -7.30 -18.73
N ASP A 243 19.18 -6.06 -18.25
CA ASP A 243 18.67 -5.65 -16.94
C ASP A 243 17.13 -5.71 -16.96
N LYS A 244 16.51 -5.28 -18.07
CA LYS A 244 15.05 -5.40 -18.25
C LYS A 244 14.57 -6.86 -18.29
N LEU A 245 15.34 -7.76 -18.91
CA LEU A 245 15.01 -9.19 -18.95
C LEU A 245 15.14 -9.82 -17.56
N LEU A 246 16.22 -9.52 -16.84
CA LEU A 246 16.41 -9.97 -15.46
C LEU A 246 15.31 -9.42 -14.53
N GLY A 247 14.99 -8.13 -14.66
CA GLY A 247 13.89 -7.51 -13.94
C GLY A 247 12.54 -8.15 -14.24
N LEU A 248 12.29 -8.58 -15.49
CA LEU A 248 11.07 -9.30 -15.85
C LEU A 248 10.97 -10.66 -15.14
N LEU A 249 12.09 -11.33 -14.94
CA LEU A 249 12.18 -12.61 -14.23
C LEU A 249 12.08 -12.44 -12.71
N ARG A 250 12.59 -11.33 -12.16
CA ARG A 250 12.63 -11.02 -10.72
C ARG A 250 11.44 -10.20 -10.19
N LYS A 251 10.51 -9.78 -11.05
CA LYS A 251 9.35 -8.94 -10.66
C LYS A 251 8.34 -9.64 -9.75
N THR A 252 8.56 -10.90 -9.42
CA THR A 252 7.69 -11.76 -8.61
C THR A 252 8.45 -12.40 -7.48
#